data_AF-A0AAD5NU05-F1
#
_entry.id   AF-A0AAD5NU05-F1
#
_cell.length_a   1.000
_cell.length_b   1.000
_cell.length_c   1.000
_cell.angle_alpha   90.00
_cell.angle_beta   90.00
_cell.angle_gamma   90.00
#
_symmetry.space_group_name_H-M   'P 1'
#
loop_
_entity.id
_entity.type
_entity.pdbx_description
1 polymer ?
#
loop_
_entity_poly.entity_id
_entity_poly.type
_entity_poly.pdbx_seq_one_letter_code
_entity_poly.pdbx_strand_id
1 'polypeptide(L)'
;MSVLQPVEDLYGIKYDVRVINGFTNNSSLPLVIWCSSGDSDLGGRALQEGDDFSWSLTTTNFFWESSNSSNFLCTVKWDAKRKRFYAFNVPRDSSRCYNPFRKCSWLVKEDGFYFSNDEVNWKKDFSWF
;
A
#
# COMPACT_ATOMS: atom_id res chain seq x y z
N MET A 1 27.98 3.16 -22.80
CA MET A 1 28.04 3.49 -21.37
C MET A 1 27.67 4.96 -21.24
N SER A 2 26.48 5.26 -20.72
CA SER A 2 26.03 6.63 -20.47
C SER A 2 25.41 6.64 -19.08
N VAL A 3 26.16 7.22 -18.15
CA VAL A 3 25.86 7.31 -16.73
C VAL A 3 24.78 8.37 -16.56
N LEU A 4 23.52 7.95 -16.47
CA LEU A 4 22.37 8.80 -16.13
C LEU A 4 21.91 8.49 -14.71
N GLN A 5 22.79 8.61 -13.70
CA GLN A 5 22.38 8.49 -12.30
C GLN A 5 23.11 9.48 -11.38
N PRO A 6 22.83 10.80 -11.46
CA PRO A 6 23.08 11.66 -10.31
C PRO A 6 21.91 12.58 -9.92
N VAL A 7 20.71 12.45 -10.51
CA VAL A 7 19.57 13.36 -10.22
C VAL A 7 18.53 12.74 -9.29
N GLU A 8 18.42 11.41 -9.22
CA GLU A 8 17.43 10.72 -8.36
C GLU A 8 17.81 10.75 -6.86
N ASP A 9 19.09 10.96 -6.52
CA ASP A 9 19.57 10.89 -5.12
C ASP A 9 19.28 12.13 -4.27
N LEU A 10 18.90 13.27 -4.87
CA LEU A 10 18.60 14.51 -4.13
C LEU A 10 17.09 14.72 -3.86
N TYR A 11 16.21 14.02 -4.58
CA TYR A 11 14.76 14.29 -4.55
C TYR A 11 13.90 13.20 -3.87
N GLY A 12 14.50 12.06 -3.54
CA GLY A 12 13.78 10.92 -2.98
C GLY A 12 12.88 10.22 -4.00
N ILE A 13 12.61 8.94 -3.75
CA ILE A 13 11.75 8.10 -4.58
C ILE A 13 10.32 8.24 -4.07
N LYS A 14 9.43 8.74 -4.92
CA LYS A 14 8.00 8.80 -4.62
C LYS A 14 7.33 7.45 -4.92
N TYR A 15 6.54 6.94 -3.99
CA TYR A 15 5.67 5.78 -4.16
C TYR A 15 4.21 6.19 -3.97
N ASP A 16 3.34 5.60 -4.79
CA ASP A 16 1.90 5.72 -4.65
C ASP A 16 1.34 4.39 -4.15
N VAL A 17 0.78 4.42 -2.94
CA VAL A 17 0.24 3.24 -2.27
C VAL A 17 -1.27 3.33 -2.27
N ARG A 18 -1.93 2.22 -2.64
CA ARG A 18 -3.39 2.17 -2.76
C ARG A 18 -3.93 0.89 -2.18
N VAL A 19 -5.04 0.97 -1.44
CA VAL A 19 -5.81 -0.18 -0.98
C VAL A 19 -7.24 -0.05 -1.47
N ILE A 20 -7.64 -0.98 -2.33
CA ILE A 20 -8.89 -0.96 -3.08
C ILE A 20 -9.84 -2.00 -2.49
N ASN A 21 -11.09 -1.62 -2.27
CA ASN A 21 -12.16 -2.55 -1.98
C ASN A 21 -12.59 -3.25 -3.28
N GLY A 22 -12.22 -4.52 -3.42
CA GLY A 22 -12.50 -5.36 -4.59
C GLY A 22 -13.63 -6.36 -4.38
N PHE A 23 -14.47 -6.19 -3.36
CA PHE A 23 -15.66 -7.01 -3.17
C PHE A 23 -16.61 -6.84 -4.35
N THR A 24 -17.34 -7.91 -4.69
CA THR A 24 -18.27 -7.92 -5.86
C THR A 24 -19.67 -8.39 -5.48
N ASN A 25 -19.89 -8.63 -4.19
CA ASN A 25 -21.12 -9.21 -3.68
C ASN A 25 -22.23 -8.17 -3.43
N ASN A 26 -22.07 -6.91 -3.86
CA ASN A 26 -23.01 -5.81 -3.58
C ASN A 26 -23.37 -5.71 -2.09
N SER A 27 -22.40 -5.98 -1.20
CA SER A 27 -22.64 -5.88 0.23
C SER A 27 -22.75 -4.40 0.63
N SER A 28 -23.78 -4.07 1.40
CA SER A 28 -23.90 -2.77 2.06
C SER A 28 -22.87 -2.55 3.18
N LEU A 29 -22.07 -3.59 3.50
CA LEU A 29 -21.06 -3.53 4.54
C LEU A 29 -19.76 -2.92 3.99
N PRO A 30 -19.33 -1.76 4.50
CA PRO A 30 -18.10 -1.14 4.06
C PRO A 30 -16.86 -1.90 4.54
N LEU A 31 -15.81 -1.88 3.74
CA LEU A 31 -14.47 -2.26 4.18
C LEU A 31 -13.87 -1.09 4.98
N VAL A 32 -13.73 -1.26 6.30
CA VAL A 32 -13.13 -0.22 7.14
C VAL A 32 -11.62 -0.41 7.17
N ILE A 33 -10.88 0.60 6.76
CA ILE A 33 -9.42 0.63 6.77
C ILE A 33 -8.91 1.71 7.72
N TRP A 34 -7.80 1.45 8.39
CA TRP A 34 -7.03 2.40 9.18
C TRP A 34 -5.54 2.16 8.95
N CYS A 35 -4.77 3.18 8.59
CA CYS A 35 -3.35 3.02 8.32
C CYS A 35 -2.51 4.04 9.10
N SER A 36 -1.36 3.61 9.61
CA SER A 36 -0.41 4.49 10.27
C SER A 36 1.04 4.06 10.00
N SER A 37 1.97 5.00 10.18
CA SER A 37 3.41 4.80 10.06
C SER A 37 4.15 5.56 11.16
N GLY A 38 4.67 4.84 12.16
CA GLY A 38 5.28 5.45 13.33
C GLY A 38 4.30 6.41 14.02
N ASP A 39 4.67 7.69 14.09
CA ASP A 39 3.85 8.77 14.66
C ASP A 39 2.87 9.40 13.65
N SER A 40 2.95 9.04 12.36
CA SER A 40 2.07 9.54 11.32
C SER A 40 0.83 8.66 11.20
N ASP A 41 -0.33 9.24 11.49
CA ASP A 41 -1.62 8.58 11.30
C ASP A 41 -2.29 9.08 10.02
N LEU A 42 -2.59 8.17 9.10
CA LEU A 42 -3.37 8.49 7.90
C LEU A 42 -4.88 8.49 8.20
N GLY A 43 -5.26 8.02 9.39
CA GLY A 43 -6.63 7.89 9.84
C GLY A 43 -7.35 6.69 9.25
N GLY A 44 -8.66 6.67 9.46
CA GLY A 44 -9.54 5.61 9.03
C GLY A 44 -10.57 6.05 8.00
N ARG A 45 -10.94 5.13 7.11
CA ARG A 45 -12.00 5.33 6.10
C ARG A 45 -12.85 4.08 5.98
N ALA A 46 -14.13 4.27 5.68
CA ALA A 46 -15.05 3.21 5.29
C ALA A 46 -15.17 3.23 3.77
N LEU A 47 -14.71 2.17 3.11
CA LEU A 47 -14.69 2.04 1.66
C LEU A 47 -15.91 1.24 1.19
N GLN A 48 -16.72 1.80 0.30
CA GLN A 48 -17.75 1.07 -0.42
C GLN A 48 -17.13 0.21 -1.52
N GLU A 49 -17.95 -0.59 -2.20
CA GLU A 49 -17.52 -1.40 -3.35
C GLU A 49 -16.85 -0.50 -4.42
N GLY A 50 -15.62 -0.84 -4.80
CA GLY A 50 -14.83 -0.08 -5.78
C GLY A 50 -14.10 1.14 -5.23
N ASP A 51 -14.42 1.59 -4.00
CA ASP A 51 -13.69 2.69 -3.36
C ASP A 51 -12.27 2.27 -2.97
N ASP A 52 -11.40 3.26 -2.84
CA ASP A 52 -10.02 3.06 -2.43
C ASP A 52 -9.52 4.07 -1.39
N PHE A 53 -8.49 3.62 -0.67
CA PHE A 53 -7.71 4.44 0.23
C PHE A 53 -6.28 4.54 -0.29
N SER A 54 -5.90 5.73 -0.75
CA SER A 54 -4.59 5.97 -1.36
C SER A 54 -3.83 7.09 -0.67
N TRP A 55 -2.51 6.97 -0.66
CA TRP A 55 -1.60 8.04 -0.25
C TRP A 55 -0.29 7.95 -1.03
N SER A 56 0.40 9.09 -1.13
CA SER A 56 1.75 9.14 -1.67
C SER A 56 2.75 9.29 -0.54
N LEU A 57 3.92 8.69 -0.69
CA LEU A 57 5.05 8.84 0.21
C LEU A 57 6.33 9.06 -0.59
N THR A 58 7.30 9.75 -0.01
CA THR A 58 8.63 9.93 -0.62
C THR A 58 9.67 9.34 0.31
N THR A 59 10.48 8.40 -0.20
CA THR A 59 11.58 7.78 0.54
C THR A 59 12.90 8.34 0.04
N THR A 60 13.76 8.87 0.91
CA THR A 60 15.12 9.26 0.53
C THR A 60 16.05 8.04 0.58
N ASN A 61 17.05 7.97 -0.30
CA ASN A 61 18.10 6.93 -0.26
C ASN A 61 19.03 7.07 0.98
N PHE A 62 18.87 8.15 1.75
CA PHE A 62 19.61 8.37 2.98
C PHE A 62 18.97 7.56 4.12
N PHE A 63 19.57 6.40 4.40
CA PHE A 63 19.30 5.44 5.48
C PHE A 63 19.22 6.00 6.93
N TRP A 64 19.20 7.32 7.11
CA TRP A 64 19.42 8.01 8.38
C TRP A 64 18.16 8.76 8.86
N GLU A 65 17.17 8.98 7.98
CA GLU A 65 15.95 9.70 8.33
C GLU A 65 14.83 8.71 8.66
N SER A 66 14.75 8.32 9.94
CA SER A 66 13.63 7.62 10.57
C SER A 66 13.04 6.43 9.80
N SER A 67 13.60 5.25 10.06
CA SER A 67 13.02 3.94 9.72
C SER A 67 11.59 3.69 10.23
N ASN A 68 11.02 4.58 11.05
CA ASN A 68 9.65 4.49 11.54
C ASN A 68 8.61 5.10 10.58
N SER A 69 8.98 6.07 9.77
CA SER A 69 8.06 6.85 8.91
C SER A 69 7.83 6.21 7.52
N SER A 70 8.51 5.09 7.26
CA SER A 70 8.59 4.46 5.93
C SER A 70 7.83 3.14 5.83
N ASN A 71 7.21 2.69 6.93
CA ASN A 71 6.42 1.45 6.96
C ASN A 71 4.98 1.79 7.33
N PHE A 72 4.04 1.52 6.43
CA PHE A 72 2.63 1.79 6.65
C PHE A 72 1.92 0.49 7.04
N LEU A 73 1.55 0.40 8.31
CA LEU A 73 0.76 -0.70 8.85
C LEU A 73 -0.72 -0.35 8.73
N CYS A 74 -1.45 -1.15 7.95
CA CYS A 74 -2.88 -1.01 7.79
C CYS A 74 -3.62 -2.09 8.57
N THR A 75 -4.66 -1.69 9.27
CA THR A 75 -5.70 -2.55 9.81
C THR A 75 -6.93 -2.44 8.93
N VAL A 76 -7.42 -3.57 8.46
CA VAL A 76 -8.64 -3.68 7.69
C VAL A 76 -9.63 -4.54 8.44
N LYS A 77 -10.88 -4.10 8.45
CA LYS A 77 -12.01 -4.78 9.07
C LYS A 77 -13.13 -4.89 8.05
N TRP A 78 -13.63 -6.10 7.88
CA TRP A 78 -14.81 -6.39 7.10
C TRP A 78 -15.71 -7.32 7.91
N ASP A 79 -16.87 -6.80 8.32
CA ASP A 79 -17.78 -7.49 9.25
C ASP A 79 -17.06 -7.97 10.53
N ALA A 80 -17.04 -9.29 10.79
CA ALA A 80 -16.32 -9.91 11.90
C ALA A 80 -14.83 -10.16 11.62
N LYS A 81 -14.38 -10.06 10.36
CA LYS A 81 -12.98 -10.29 9.98
C LYS A 81 -12.15 -9.04 10.23
N ARG A 82 -10.96 -9.21 10.80
CA ARG A 82 -9.97 -8.15 10.98
C ARG A 82 -8.58 -8.67 10.66
N LYS A 83 -7.84 -7.97 9.80
CA LYS A 83 -6.44 -8.29 9.47
C LYS A 83 -5.58 -7.05 9.61
N ARG A 84 -4.36 -7.24 10.10
CA ARG A 84 -3.29 -6.24 10.05
C ARG A 84 -2.27 -6.67 9.01
N PHE A 85 -1.80 -5.75 8.19
CA PHE A 85 -0.76 -6.01 7.21
C PHE A 85 0.02 -4.74 6.90
N TYR A 86 1.28 -4.90 6.49
CA TYR A 86 2.06 -3.78 5.97
C TYR A 86 1.61 -3.50 4.53
N ALA A 87 0.93 -2.38 4.32
CA ALA A 87 0.58 -1.93 2.97
C ALA A 87 1.79 -1.39 2.22
N PHE A 88 2.74 -0.80 2.94
CA PHE A 88 4.04 -0.43 2.40
C PHE A 88 5.16 -0.69 3.41
N ASN A 89 6.29 -1.20 2.93
CA ASN A 89 7.50 -1.43 3.69
C ASN A 89 8.72 -1.26 2.77
N VAL A 90 9.64 -0.34 3.08
CA VAL A 90 10.74 0.00 2.16
C VAL A 90 11.63 -1.20 1.78
N PRO A 91 12.15 -2.01 2.72
CA PRO A 91 12.92 -3.20 2.37
C PRO A 91 12.19 -4.16 1.42
N ARG A 92 10.88 -4.33 1.60
CA ARG A 92 10.07 -5.24 0.78
C ARG A 92 9.67 -4.63 -0.56
N ASP A 93 9.21 -3.38 -0.55
CA ASP A 93 8.47 -2.79 -1.67
C ASP A 93 9.32 -1.93 -2.60
N SER A 94 10.55 -1.56 -2.18
CA SER A 94 11.51 -0.88 -3.05
C SER A 94 11.79 -1.67 -4.34
N SER A 95 11.85 -2.99 -4.25
CA SER A 95 11.98 -3.90 -5.40
C SER A 95 10.63 -4.30 -5.99
N ARG A 96 9.63 -4.58 -5.14
CA ARG A 96 8.30 -5.05 -5.56
C ARG A 96 7.53 -4.03 -6.40
N CYS A 97 7.68 -2.75 -6.06
CA CYS A 97 7.08 -1.62 -6.76
C CYS A 97 8.09 -0.89 -7.65
N TYR A 98 9.17 -1.57 -8.05
CA TYR A 98 10.13 -1.05 -9.03
C TYR A 98 9.49 -1.08 -10.42
N ASN A 99 8.69 -0.06 -10.71
CA ASN A 99 8.10 0.19 -12.02
C ASN A 99 8.10 1.71 -12.30
N PRO A 100 7.88 2.14 -13.56
CA PRO A 100 7.92 3.56 -13.93
C PRO A 100 6.97 4.46 -13.12
N PHE A 101 5.88 3.91 -12.60
CA PHE A 101 4.86 4.64 -11.85
C PHE A 101 5.00 4.49 -10.32
N ARG A 102 5.93 3.64 -9.84
CA ARG A 102 6.18 3.36 -8.42
C ARG A 102 4.91 3.05 -7.61
N LYS A 103 3.97 2.35 -8.25
CA LYS A 103 2.69 1.97 -7.64
C LYS A 103 2.81 0.69 -6.81
N CYS A 104 2.21 0.72 -5.63
CA CYS A 104 2.01 -0.42 -4.74
C CYS A 104 0.52 -0.54 -4.43
N SER A 105 -0.20 -1.35 -5.19
CA SER A 105 -1.65 -1.47 -5.05
C SER A 105 -2.05 -2.79 -4.40
N TRP A 106 -2.99 -2.71 -3.47
CA TRP A 106 -3.62 -3.83 -2.81
C TRP A 106 -5.09 -3.89 -3.21
N LEU A 107 -5.56 -5.07 -3.59
CA LEU A 107 -6.97 -5.35 -3.86
C LEU A 107 -7.45 -6.33 -2.80
N VAL A 108 -8.38 -5.85 -1.96
CA VAL A 108 -8.95 -6.63 -0.88
C VAL A 108 -10.21 -7.31 -1.37
N LYS A 109 -10.25 -8.63 -1.28
CA LYS A 109 -11.37 -9.48 -1.71
C LYS A 109 -11.83 -10.39 -0.58
N GLU A 110 -12.97 -11.02 -0.76
CA GLU A 110 -13.65 -11.84 0.25
C GLU A 110 -12.78 -13.00 0.74
N ASP A 111 -11.90 -13.49 -0.14
CA ASP A 111 -11.00 -14.63 0.06
C ASP A 111 -9.58 -14.22 0.46
N GLY A 112 -9.20 -12.94 0.34
CA GLY A 112 -7.90 -12.46 0.80
C GLY A 112 -7.42 -11.17 0.14
N PHE A 113 -6.10 -11.00 0.20
CA PHE A 113 -5.39 -9.79 -0.16
C PHE A 113 -4.54 -10.05 -1.38
N TYR A 114 -4.76 -9.26 -2.41
CA TYR A 114 -4.03 -9.34 -3.67
C TYR A 114 -3.16 -8.12 -3.80
N PHE A 115 -1.98 -8.31 -4.36
CA PHE A 115 -1.06 -7.22 -4.65
C PHE A 115 -0.83 -7.12 -6.15
N SER A 116 -0.66 -5.89 -6.61
CA SER A 116 -0.20 -5.57 -7.94
C SER A 116 0.63 -4.30 -7.92
N ASN A 117 1.65 -4.25 -8.77
CA ASN A 117 2.44 -3.04 -9.00
C ASN A 117 2.04 -2.31 -10.30
N ASP A 118 1.17 -2.90 -11.12
CA ASP A 118 0.67 -2.34 -12.39
C ASP A 118 -0.86 -2.18 -12.43
N GLU A 119 -1.57 -2.62 -11.38
CA GLU A 119 -3.03 -2.65 -11.25
C GLU A 119 -3.73 -3.55 -12.30
N VAL A 120 -2.97 -4.36 -13.03
CA VAL A 120 -3.47 -5.30 -14.05
C VAL A 120 -3.25 -6.74 -13.59
N ASN A 121 -2.03 -7.06 -13.16
CA ASN A 121 -1.61 -8.39 -12.75
C ASN A 121 -1.71 -8.54 -11.23
N TRP A 122 -2.84 -9.06 -10.76
CA TRP A 122 -3.11 -9.26 -9.33
C TRP A 122 -2.68 -10.64 -8.85
N LYS A 123 -1.81 -10.68 -7.84
CA LYS A 123 -1.35 -11.93 -7.20
C LYS A 123 -1.81 -11.97 -5.76
N LYS A 124 -2.46 -13.07 -5.36
CA LYS A 124 -2.86 -13.28 -3.97
C LYS A 124 -1.60 -13.41 -3.10
N ASP A 125 -1.52 -12.59 -2.07
CA ASP A 125 -0.39 -12.59 -1.13
C ASP A 125 -0.75 -13.42 0.11
N PHE A 126 -1.91 -13.15 0.72
CA PHE A 126 -2.38 -13.88 1.90
C PHE A 126 -3.92 -13.86 2.04
N SER A 127 -4.46 -14.82 2.81
CA SER A 127 -5.87 -14.88 3.19
C SER A 127 -6.18 -14.04 4.44
N TRP A 128 -7.47 -13.86 4.70
CA TRP A 128 -7.97 -13.27 5.94
C TRP A 128 -7.53 -14.03 7.21
N PHE A 129 -7.34 -15.34 7.09
CA PHE A 129 -6.83 -16.22 8.14
C PHE A 129 -5.39 -16.57 7.81
#